data_AF-A0A957N1P6-F1
#
_entry.id   AF-A0A957N1P6-F1
#
_cell.length_a   1.000
_cell.length_b   1.000
_cell.length_c   1.000
_cell.angle_alpha   90.00
_cell.angle_beta   90.00
_cell.angle_gamma   90.00
#
_symmetry.space_group_name_H-M   'P 1'
#
loop_
_entity.id
_entity.type
_entity.pdbx_description
1 polymer ?
#
loop_
_entity_poly.entity_id
_entity_poly.type
_entity_poly.pdbx_seq_one_letter_code
_entity_poly.pdbx_strand_id
1 'polypeptide(L)'
;MTTIQTLTRPASLSEYHERLQKMQDPLMAESTRRGLMYQPQPSDLFITPFAKCGTTWLQQIVHGLRTRGDMDFDDISRVIPWLEMAHRQELDLYGPATRRLSGVQMPPQLAQDPQRGTLSCLLP
;
A
#
# COMPACT_ATOMS: atom_id res chain seq x y z
N MET A 1 11.38 27.78 -11.32
CA MET A 1 11.66 27.70 -9.87
C MET A 1 10.39 27.25 -9.18
N THR A 2 10.30 25.99 -8.77
CA THR A 2 9.13 25.47 -8.06
C THR A 2 9.22 25.92 -6.61
N THR A 3 8.31 26.78 -6.16
CA THR A 3 8.26 27.26 -4.78
C THR A 3 8.09 26.08 -3.83
N ILE A 4 9.07 25.82 -2.97
CA ILE A 4 8.94 24.83 -1.90
C ILE A 4 7.93 25.40 -0.89
N GLN A 5 6.72 24.86 -0.90
CA GLN A 5 5.68 25.24 0.05
C GLN A 5 6.01 24.58 1.41
N THR A 6 6.37 25.39 2.42
CA THR A 6 6.63 24.88 3.78
C THR A 6 5.33 24.33 4.37
N LEU A 7 5.22 23.00 4.48
CA LEU A 7 4.08 22.35 5.10
C LEU A 7 4.21 22.41 6.62
N THR A 8 3.43 23.27 7.27
CA THR A 8 3.29 23.33 8.75
C THR A 8 2.25 22.33 9.24
N ARG A 9 2.23 21.99 10.54
CA ARG A 9 1.12 21.19 11.12
C ARG A 9 -0.20 21.99 11.03
N PRO A 10 -1.33 21.40 10.58
CA PRO A 10 -2.61 22.10 10.57
C PRO A 10 -3.05 22.47 12.00
N ALA A 11 -3.59 23.67 12.17
CA ALA A 11 -4.06 24.21 13.44
C ALA A 11 -5.52 23.81 13.76
N SER A 12 -6.24 23.24 12.79
CA SER A 12 -7.64 22.80 12.95
C SER A 12 -7.99 21.60 12.07
N LEU A 13 -9.11 20.92 12.38
CA LEU A 13 -9.64 19.81 11.57
C LEU A 13 -10.14 20.28 10.19
N SER A 14 -10.74 21.47 10.11
CA SER A 14 -11.16 22.05 8.82
C SER A 14 -9.97 22.28 7.90
N GLU A 15 -8.90 22.88 8.43
CA GLU A 15 -7.66 23.09 7.69
C GLU A 15 -7.02 21.76 7.25
N TYR A 16 -7.05 20.73 8.10
CA TYR A 16 -6.62 19.40 7.73
C TYR A 16 -7.42 18.84 6.55
N HIS A 17 -8.76 18.96 6.57
CA HIS A 17 -9.62 18.50 5.47
C HIS A 17 -9.39 19.25 4.17
N GLU A 18 -9.24 20.58 4.21
CA GLU A 18 -8.93 21.38 3.02
C GLU A 18 -7.60 20.95 2.38
N ARG A 19 -6.61 20.62 3.20
CA ARG A 19 -5.31 20.12 2.73
C ARG A 19 -5.42 18.70 2.15
N LEU A 20 -6.23 17.83 2.75
CA LEU A 20 -6.53 16.51 2.19
C LEU A 20 -7.25 16.61 0.84
N GLN A 21 -8.18 17.55 0.68
CA GLN A 21 -8.84 17.79 -0.61
C GLN A 21 -7.85 18.22 -1.69
N LYS A 22 -6.86 19.05 -1.35
CA LYS A 22 -5.76 19.40 -2.27
C LYS A 22 -4.85 18.21 -2.61
N MET A 23 -4.84 17.16 -1.78
CA MET A 23 -4.15 15.89 -2.04
C MET A 23 -5.00 14.87 -2.82
N GLN A 24 -6.29 15.16 -3.10
CA GLN A 24 -7.14 14.33 -3.95
C GLN A 24 -6.71 14.48 -5.41
N ASP A 25 -5.71 13.69 -5.77
CA ASP A 25 -5.13 13.66 -7.11
C ASP A 25 -5.92 12.66 -7.98
N PRO A 26 -6.35 13.03 -9.21
CA PRO A 26 -6.95 12.08 -10.16
C PRO A 26 -6.11 10.80 -10.38
N LEU A 27 -4.77 10.92 -10.30
CA LEU A 27 -3.86 9.77 -10.36
C LEU A 27 -4.05 8.83 -9.17
N MET A 28 -4.42 9.34 -7.99
CA MET A 28 -4.72 8.51 -6.81
C MET A 28 -6.02 7.74 -6.98
N ALA A 29 -7.06 8.36 -7.56
CA ALA A 29 -8.32 7.69 -7.85
C ALA A 29 -8.12 6.55 -8.87
N GLU A 30 -7.37 6.81 -9.94
CA GLU A 30 -7.03 5.80 -10.93
C GLU A 30 -6.16 4.69 -10.33
N SER A 31 -5.18 5.03 -9.50
CA SER A 31 -4.35 4.05 -8.80
C SER A 31 -5.16 3.13 -7.91
N THR A 32 -6.08 3.69 -7.12
CA THR A 32 -7.01 2.92 -6.30
C THR A 32 -7.85 1.98 -7.17
N ARG A 33 -8.40 2.49 -8.28
CA ARG A 33 -9.22 1.70 -9.22
C ARG A 33 -8.44 0.52 -9.79
N ARG A 34 -7.20 0.74 -10.24
CA ARG A 34 -6.32 -0.33 -10.74
C ARG A 34 -5.98 -1.35 -9.66
N GLY A 35 -5.67 -0.89 -8.45
CA GLY A 35 -5.40 -1.75 -7.31
C GLY A 35 -6.57 -2.69 -6.98
N LEU A 36 -7.81 -2.17 -6.99
CA LEU A 36 -9.02 -2.96 -6.77
C LEU A 36 -9.30 -4.00 -7.88
N MET A 37 -8.72 -3.82 -9.07
CA MET A 37 -8.81 -4.76 -10.20
C MET A 37 -7.68 -5.80 -10.21
N TYR A 38 -6.77 -5.77 -9.24
CA TYR A 38 -5.70 -6.75 -9.12
C TYR A 38 -6.24 -8.18 -9.06
N GLN A 39 -5.56 -9.08 -9.76
CA GLN A 39 -5.91 -10.50 -9.82
C GLN A 39 -4.91 -11.30 -8.99
N PRO A 40 -5.31 -11.80 -7.81
CA PRO A 40 -4.43 -12.56 -6.91
C PRO A 40 -3.96 -13.85 -7.56
N GLN A 41 -2.72 -14.23 -7.26
CA GLN A 41 -2.14 -15.51 -7.59
C GLN A 41 -1.90 -16.34 -6.31
N PRO A 42 -1.89 -17.69 -6.38
CA PRO A 42 -1.73 -18.53 -5.19
C PRO A 42 -0.44 -18.33 -4.39
N SER A 43 0.55 -17.64 -4.97
CA SER A 43 1.85 -17.35 -4.32
C SER A 43 1.95 -15.92 -3.80
N ASP A 44 0.85 -15.16 -3.87
CA ASP A 44 0.79 -13.81 -3.34
C ASP A 44 0.58 -13.80 -1.83
N LEU A 45 1.19 -12.84 -1.15
CA LEU A 45 0.96 -12.59 0.26
C LEU A 45 0.52 -11.13 0.46
N PHE A 46 -0.55 -10.99 1.25
CA PHE A 46 -1.17 -9.71 1.56
C PHE A 46 -0.87 -9.29 3.00
N ILE A 47 -0.41 -8.05 3.17
CA ILE A 47 -0.17 -7.45 4.48
C ILE A 47 -1.30 -6.46 4.76
N THR A 48 -2.16 -6.77 5.73
CA THR A 48 -3.44 -6.06 5.98
C THR A 48 -3.64 -5.52 7.41
N PRO A 49 -2.63 -4.94 8.09
CA PRO A 49 -2.86 -4.29 9.37
C PRO A 49 -3.68 -3.00 9.20
N PHE A 50 -4.29 -2.53 10.30
CA PHE A 50 -4.92 -1.22 10.32
C PHE A 50 -3.92 -0.08 10.08
N ALA A 51 -4.43 1.04 9.59
CA ALA A 51 -3.66 2.23 9.32
C ALA A 51 -2.79 2.65 10.50
N LYS A 52 -1.47 2.76 10.27
CA LYS A 52 -0.47 3.18 11.27
C LYS A 52 -0.23 2.17 12.40
N CYS A 53 -0.71 0.94 12.28
CA CYS A 53 -0.45 -0.15 13.24
C CYS A 53 0.80 -0.99 12.90
N GLY A 54 1.80 -0.40 12.24
CA GLY A 54 3.08 -1.07 11.98
C GLY A 54 3.21 -1.75 10.61
N THR A 55 2.44 -1.34 9.59
CA THR A 55 2.55 -1.90 8.23
C THR A 55 3.98 -1.91 7.70
N THR A 56 4.70 -0.80 7.85
CA THR A 56 6.10 -0.68 7.41
C THR A 56 7.03 -1.68 8.09
N TRP A 57 6.86 -1.90 9.40
CA TRP A 57 7.71 -2.84 10.13
C TRP A 57 7.43 -4.29 9.72
N LEU A 58 6.15 -4.64 9.55
CA LEU A 58 5.75 -5.95 9.06
C LEU A 58 6.24 -6.20 7.62
N GLN A 59 6.15 -5.20 6.74
CA GLN A 59 6.70 -5.26 5.38
C GLN A 59 8.21 -5.56 5.42
N GLN A 60 8.98 -4.84 6.25
CA GLN A 60 10.42 -5.08 6.39
C GLN A 60 10.76 -6.50 6.84
N ILE A 61 10.07 -7.03 7.86
CA ILE A 61 10.27 -8.41 8.33
C ILE A 61 9.99 -9.42 7.22
N VAL A 62 8.83 -9.29 6.56
CA VAL A 62 8.41 -10.20 5.50
C VAL A 62 9.36 -10.16 4.30
N HIS A 63 9.82 -8.96 3.91
CA HIS A 63 10.80 -8.80 2.84
C HIS A 63 12.08 -9.59 3.17
N GLY A 64 12.68 -9.32 4.32
CA GLY A 64 13.94 -9.93 4.74
C GLY A 64 13.86 -11.46 4.81
N LEU A 65 12.77 -12.02 5.34
CA LEU A 65 12.57 -13.47 5.41
C LEU A 65 12.55 -14.14 4.03
N ARG A 66 12.00 -13.45 3.03
CA ARG A 66 11.77 -14.02 1.70
C ARG A 66 12.96 -13.84 0.77
N THR A 67 13.72 -12.76 0.95
CA THR A 67 14.90 -12.44 0.14
C THR A 67 16.21 -12.86 0.80
N ARG A 68 16.15 -13.46 1.99
CA ARG A 68 17.32 -13.79 2.84
C ARG A 68 18.11 -12.54 3.24
N GLY A 69 17.40 -11.47 3.56
CA GLY A 69 17.97 -10.22 4.06
C GLY A 69 18.46 -9.26 2.98
N ASP A 70 17.93 -9.35 1.76
CA ASP A 70 18.18 -8.34 0.72
C ASP A 70 17.64 -6.98 1.17
N MET A 71 18.43 -5.93 0.97
CA MET A 71 18.14 -4.55 1.33
C MET A 71 18.47 -3.58 0.18
N ASP A 72 18.66 -4.08 -1.04
CA ASP A 72 18.95 -3.26 -2.23
C ASP A 72 17.67 -2.59 -2.79
N PHE A 73 17.12 -1.65 -2.02
CA PHE A 73 16.00 -0.82 -2.40
C PHE A 73 16.02 0.52 -1.64
N ASP A 74 15.40 1.55 -2.21
CA ASP A 74 15.32 2.90 -1.64
C ASP A 74 14.13 3.08 -0.67
N ASP A 75 13.00 2.46 -0.95
CA ASP A 75 11.80 2.44 -0.10
C ASP A 75 11.14 1.05 -0.11
N ILE A 76 10.62 0.64 1.05
CA ILE A 76 9.99 -0.67 1.20
C ILE A 76 8.78 -0.86 0.27
N SER A 77 8.12 0.24 -0.14
CA SER A 77 6.99 0.20 -1.07
C SER A 77 7.42 -0.21 -2.49
N ARG A 78 8.70 -0.15 -2.84
CA ARG A 78 9.17 -0.64 -4.16
C ARG A 78 9.22 -2.15 -4.26
N VAL A 79 9.49 -2.81 -3.13
CA VAL A 79 9.62 -4.27 -3.04
C VAL A 79 8.37 -4.93 -2.43
N ILE A 80 7.55 -4.15 -1.73
CA ILE A 80 6.23 -4.53 -1.21
C ILE A 80 5.25 -3.36 -1.45
N PRO A 81 4.72 -3.21 -2.68
CA PRO A 81 3.82 -2.10 -3.02
C PRO A 81 2.52 -2.10 -2.24
N TRP A 82 1.99 -0.90 -2.04
CA TRP A 82 0.60 -0.70 -1.64
C TRP A 82 -0.28 -0.80 -2.88
N LEU A 83 -1.23 -1.72 -2.87
CA LEU A 83 -2.01 -2.07 -4.06
C LEU A 83 -2.72 -0.85 -4.68
N GLU A 84 -3.28 -0.01 -3.81
CA GLU A 84 -3.99 1.22 -4.15
C GLU A 84 -3.06 2.37 -4.58
N MET A 85 -1.75 2.30 -4.31
CA MET A 85 -0.78 3.33 -4.69
C MET A 85 0.18 2.90 -5.80
N ALA A 86 0.21 1.61 -6.15
CA ALA A 86 1.19 1.05 -7.08
C ALA A 86 1.22 1.78 -8.42
N HIS A 87 0.05 2.12 -8.99
CA HIS A 87 0.01 2.86 -10.25
C HIS A 87 0.59 4.26 -10.12
N ARG A 88 0.23 4.98 -9.04
CA ARG A 88 0.72 6.33 -8.76
C ARG A 88 2.24 6.34 -8.60
N GLN A 89 2.80 5.25 -8.09
CA GLN A 89 4.24 5.05 -7.90
C GLN A 89 4.92 4.41 -9.12
N GLU A 90 4.21 4.27 -10.24
CA GLU A 90 4.71 3.67 -11.49
C GLU A 90 5.24 2.22 -11.29
N LEU A 91 4.69 1.51 -10.31
CA LEU A 91 5.05 0.13 -10.01
C LEU A 91 4.19 -0.84 -10.83
N ASP A 92 4.86 -1.84 -11.42
CA ASP A 92 4.20 -2.97 -12.08
C ASP A 92 3.89 -4.06 -11.05
N LEU A 93 2.60 -4.27 -10.78
CA LEU A 93 2.13 -5.30 -9.84
C LEU A 93 2.40 -6.74 -10.32
N TYR A 94 2.66 -6.94 -11.60
CA TYR A 94 2.94 -8.25 -12.20
C TYR A 94 4.43 -8.45 -12.52
N GLY A 95 5.26 -7.45 -12.23
CA GLY A 95 6.68 -7.44 -12.55
C GLY A 95 7.52 -8.39 -11.68
N PRO A 96 8.75 -8.72 -12.12
CA PRO A 96 9.62 -9.68 -11.44
C PRO A 96 10.13 -9.19 -10.07
N ALA A 97 10.35 -7.88 -9.92
CA ALA A 97 10.75 -7.25 -8.65
C ALA A 97 9.61 -7.28 -7.61
N THR A 98 8.36 -7.20 -8.10
CA THR A 98 7.13 -7.26 -7.31
C THR A 98 6.71 -8.68 -6.96
N ARG A 99 7.59 -9.69 -7.15
CA ARG A 99 7.37 -11.00 -6.53
C ARG A 99 6.89 -10.72 -5.11
N ARG A 100 5.82 -11.23 -4.52
CA ARG A 100 4.40 -11.17 -4.86
C ARG A 100 3.74 -10.68 -3.57
N LEU A 101 4.11 -9.47 -3.16
CA LEU A 101 3.77 -8.93 -1.86
C LEU A 101 3.04 -7.62 -2.08
N SER A 102 1.75 -7.64 -1.81
CA SER A 102 0.96 -6.41 -1.82
C SER A 102 0.63 -6.05 -0.38
N GLY A 103 1.16 -4.91 0.08
CA GLY A 103 0.53 -4.22 1.19
C GLY A 103 -0.85 -3.76 0.73
N VAL A 104 -1.86 -3.97 1.55
CA VAL A 104 -3.15 -3.32 1.34
C VAL A 104 -3.43 -2.54 2.61
N GLN A 105 -3.47 -1.20 2.53
CA GLN A 105 -4.13 -0.44 3.56
C GLN A 105 -5.60 -0.75 3.38
N MET A 106 -6.15 -1.73 4.08
CA MET A 106 -7.57 -2.05 3.93
C MET A 106 -8.40 -0.81 4.24
N PRO A 107 -9.17 -0.25 3.29
CA PRO A 107 -10.40 0.41 3.68
C PRO A 107 -11.36 -0.73 4.12
N PRO A 108 -12.18 -0.51 5.16
CA PRO A 108 -12.96 -1.56 5.82
C PRO A 108 -13.87 -2.40 4.90
N GLN A 109 -14.14 -1.95 3.67
CA GLN A 109 -14.99 -2.64 2.70
C GLN A 109 -14.35 -3.87 2.04
N LEU A 110 -13.02 -3.93 1.85
CA LEU A 110 -12.38 -5.05 1.14
C LEU A 110 -12.15 -6.28 2.06
N ALA A 111 -12.13 -6.07 3.38
CA ALA A 111 -12.08 -7.13 4.39
C ALA A 111 -13.39 -7.95 4.49
N GLN A 112 -14.47 -7.47 3.87
CA GLN A 112 -15.82 -8.00 4.02
C GLN A 112 -16.31 -8.80 2.81
N ASP A 113 -15.47 -9.03 1.79
CA ASP A 113 -15.83 -9.88 0.64
C ASP A 113 -15.37 -11.33 0.90
N PRO A 114 -16.28 -12.24 1.33
CA PRO A 114 -15.93 -13.64 1.62
C PRO A 114 -15.53 -14.44 0.38
N GLN A 115 -15.68 -13.90 -0.85
CA GLN A 115 -15.42 -14.62 -2.10
C GLN A 115 -14.07 -14.28 -2.76
N ARG A 116 -13.29 -13.33 -2.24
CA ARG A 116 -12.07 -12.83 -2.92
C ARG A 116 -10.72 -13.24 -2.31
N GLY A 117 -10.73 -14.08 -1.30
CA GLY A 117 -9.51 -14.62 -0.74
C GLY A 117 -9.75 -15.00 0.70
N THR A 118 -10.00 -16.29 0.92
CA THR A 118 -9.99 -16.90 2.23
C THR A 118 -8.62 -16.64 2.89
N LEU A 119 -8.53 -15.56 3.66
CA LEU A 119 -7.52 -15.42 4.70
C LEU A 119 -7.94 -16.36 5.82
N SER A 120 -7.71 -17.66 5.61
CA SER A 120 -7.64 -18.62 6.70
C SER A 120 -6.38 -18.26 7.48
N CYS A 121 -6.55 -17.36 8.44
CA CYS A 121 -5.65 -17.27 9.56
C CYS A 121 -5.61 -18.69 10.15
N LEU A 122 -4.46 -19.35 10.01
CA LEU A 122 -4.06 -20.46 10.87
C LEU A 122 -4.04 -19.95 12.31
N LEU A 123 -5.21 -19.97 12.94
CA LEU A 123 -5.35 -20.25 14.36
C LEU A 123 -5.87 -21.69 14.44
N PRO A 124 -5.34 -22.51 15.37
CA PRO A 124 -5.75 -23.91 15.53
C PRO A 124 -7.24 -24.05 15.84
#